data_AF-C4JRQ1-F1
#
_entry.id   AF-C4JRQ1-F1
#
_cell.length_a   1.000
_cell.length_b   1.000
_cell.length_c   1.000
_cell.angle_alpha   90.00
_cell.angle_beta   90.00
_cell.angle_gamma   90.00
#
_symmetry.space_group_name_H-M   'P 1'
#
loop_
_entity.id
_entity.type
_entity.pdbx_description
1 polymer ?
#
loop_
_entity_poly.entity_id
_entity_poly.type
_entity_poly.pdbx_seq_one_letter_code
_entity_poly.pdbx_strand_id
1 'polypeptide(L)'
;MVKRPLLRRDITYSSAKCSSILTKRIPFFASIEDRRDWIKAVVAAHLNIKPSSCDVADPKEWIHGSFNLCVPVKLRGWTARKQPGSRVLFRLPLPYKVGEAFNPGNVDEKIRCEAGTYAWLEETHPQIPIPRLYGFSLSSGDSVYTGQMLSDTWYDKSNDLKLRKTLYRDLARILLNLSRVPLPRIGSFTIDSRGFLSLTNRPLTSMIQDLENEEIPTNIHRDYTYLTTDSYIVDTLDVHNSRFLNQPNAINDKSDGLNQMTALTGMRAAFPLFFQRNLRRGPFVLSLTDLHQSNIFVDDNWHITSLIDLEWACSLPNEEETILANSGESRLSTTMQRGWELGTFWFSLALRSPIGLFRIFDEGLLHRLGGKHFDDEDYCHVMVWHWARDIGRILTRKMEHKKQYDDELRLFFNDGQLG
;
A
#
# COMPACT_ATOMS: atom_id res chain seq x y z
N MET A 1 -14.75 -29.16 -15.94
CA MET A 1 -13.46 -28.45 -15.83
C MET A 1 -13.24 -28.12 -14.37
N VAL A 2 -12.15 -28.55 -13.74
CA VAL A 2 -11.87 -28.19 -12.34
C VAL A 2 -11.39 -26.73 -12.31
N LYS A 3 -12.33 -25.82 -12.06
CA LYS A 3 -12.19 -24.36 -12.03
C LYS A 3 -12.35 -23.80 -10.61
N ARG A 4 -11.79 -22.61 -10.36
CA ARG A 4 -12.24 -21.54 -9.43
C ARG A 4 -12.13 -20.19 -10.22
N PRO A 5 -12.22 -18.94 -9.67
CA PRO A 5 -12.06 -17.67 -10.47
C PRO A 5 -10.79 -16.80 -10.22
N LEU A 6 -9.93 -16.48 -11.24
CA LEU A 6 -8.99 -15.31 -11.46
C LEU A 6 -7.78 -15.61 -12.42
N LEU A 7 -6.99 -14.70 -13.01
CA LEU A 7 -6.66 -13.28 -12.78
C LEU A 7 -7.33 -12.29 -13.78
N ARG A 8 -8.05 -12.79 -14.80
CA ARG A 8 -9.02 -11.99 -15.58
C ARG A 8 -10.36 -12.70 -15.88
N ARG A 9 -10.45 -14.00 -15.60
CA ARG A 9 -11.63 -14.91 -15.50
C ARG A 9 -11.14 -16.18 -14.74
N ASP A 10 -12.00 -17.18 -14.53
CA ASP A 10 -11.71 -18.58 -14.12
C ASP A 10 -10.21 -18.96 -13.85
N ILE A 11 -9.81 -19.19 -12.59
CA ILE A 11 -8.51 -19.78 -12.23
C ILE A 11 -8.52 -21.30 -12.32
N THR A 12 -7.29 -21.75 -12.53
CA THR A 12 -6.71 -22.98 -12.04
C THR A 12 -5.98 -22.76 -10.69
N TYR A 13 -4.65 -22.71 -10.74
CA TYR A 13 -3.70 -22.76 -9.64
C TYR A 13 -3.82 -21.63 -8.59
N SER A 14 -4.10 -20.37 -8.95
CA SER A 14 -4.01 -19.24 -7.99
C SER A 14 -4.99 -19.26 -6.81
N SER A 15 -5.90 -20.24 -6.73
CA SER A 15 -6.92 -20.38 -5.69
C SER A 15 -6.42 -21.05 -4.41
N ALA A 16 -5.44 -21.96 -4.50
CA ALA A 16 -4.94 -22.64 -3.32
C ALA A 16 -3.84 -21.87 -2.56
N LYS A 17 -3.49 -20.66 -3.03
CA LYS A 17 -2.80 -19.63 -2.22
C LYS A 17 -3.61 -19.25 -0.96
N CYS A 18 -4.85 -19.74 -0.82
CA CYS A 18 -5.69 -19.59 0.37
C CYS A 18 -5.44 -20.64 1.48
N SER A 19 -4.66 -21.71 1.24
CA SER A 19 -4.46 -22.82 2.21
C SER A 19 -3.84 -22.36 3.54
N SER A 20 -2.70 -21.68 3.50
CA SER A 20 -2.00 -21.15 4.68
C SER A 20 -2.69 -19.93 5.29
N ILE A 21 -3.55 -19.25 4.53
CA ILE A 21 -4.29 -18.06 4.98
C ILE A 21 -5.56 -18.46 5.72
N LEU A 22 -6.33 -19.43 5.21
CA LEU A 22 -7.52 -19.96 5.88
C LEU A 22 -7.18 -20.62 7.23
N THR A 23 -6.09 -21.40 7.25
CA THR A 23 -5.59 -22.08 8.46
C THR A 23 -5.13 -21.11 9.56
N LYS A 24 -4.62 -19.92 9.21
CA LYS A 24 -4.31 -18.85 10.20
C LYS A 24 -5.52 -17.96 10.52
N ARG A 25 -6.40 -17.72 9.54
CA ARG A 25 -7.59 -16.84 9.67
C ARG A 25 -8.65 -17.41 10.61
N ILE A 26 -9.04 -18.67 10.46
CA ILE A 26 -10.14 -19.25 11.25
C ILE A 26 -9.80 -19.24 12.76
N PRO A 27 -8.60 -19.71 13.20
CA PRO A 27 -8.20 -19.60 14.61
C PRO A 27 -8.08 -18.15 15.10
N PHE A 28 -7.59 -17.22 14.26
CA PHE A 28 -7.54 -15.80 14.63
C PHE A 28 -8.93 -15.25 14.91
N PHE A 29 -9.88 -15.43 13.99
CA PHE A 29 -11.25 -14.93 14.15
C PHE A 29 -11.96 -15.55 15.36
N ALA A 30 -11.80 -16.85 15.59
CA ALA A 30 -12.29 -17.51 16.81
C ALA A 30 -11.67 -16.89 18.08
N SER A 31 -10.36 -16.65 18.10
CA SER A 31 -9.67 -16.05 19.26
C SER A 31 -10.08 -14.59 19.54
N ILE A 32 -10.61 -13.86 18.55
CA ILE A 32 -11.21 -12.53 18.74
C ILE A 32 -12.64 -12.65 19.29
N GLU A 33 -13.39 -13.66 18.87
CA GLU A 33 -14.76 -13.92 19.35
C GLU A 33 -14.75 -14.34 20.83
N ASP A 34 -13.81 -15.20 21.22
CA ASP A 34 -13.54 -15.55 22.62
C ASP A 34 -13.14 -14.34 23.49
N ARG A 35 -12.77 -13.21 22.86
CA ARG A 35 -12.31 -11.97 23.52
C ARG A 35 -13.33 -10.82 23.44
N ARG A 36 -14.61 -11.10 23.14
CA ARG A 36 -15.71 -10.10 23.13
C ARG A 36 -15.68 -9.13 24.32
N ASP A 37 -15.51 -9.61 25.55
CA ASP A 37 -15.55 -8.75 26.73
C ASP A 37 -14.29 -7.88 26.89
N TRP A 38 -13.15 -8.33 26.36
CA TRP A 38 -11.95 -7.48 26.21
C TRP A 38 -12.19 -6.36 25.20
N ILE A 39 -12.83 -6.65 24.04
CA ILE A 39 -13.21 -5.62 23.06
C ILE A 39 -14.13 -4.57 23.73
N LYS A 40 -15.16 -5.00 24.47
CA LYS A 40 -16.04 -4.10 25.23
C LYS A 40 -15.26 -3.23 26.21
N ALA A 41 -14.33 -3.82 26.97
CA ALA A 41 -13.53 -3.11 27.96
C ALA A 41 -12.62 -2.05 27.33
N VAL A 42 -11.93 -2.38 26.23
CA VAL A 42 -11.05 -1.44 25.52
C VAL A 42 -11.86 -0.29 24.90
N VAL A 43 -12.95 -0.60 24.19
CA VAL A 43 -13.85 0.43 23.61
C VAL A 43 -14.45 1.32 24.71
N ALA A 44 -14.89 0.73 25.81
CA ALA A 44 -15.45 1.46 26.94
C ALA A 44 -14.44 2.41 27.60
N ALA A 45 -13.19 1.96 27.77
CA ALA A 45 -12.11 2.77 28.32
C ALA A 45 -11.77 3.98 27.43
N HIS A 46 -11.60 3.77 26.12
CA HIS A 46 -11.31 4.87 25.19
C HIS A 46 -12.45 5.89 25.07
N LEU A 47 -13.71 5.43 25.12
CA LEU A 47 -14.89 6.29 24.97
C LEU A 47 -15.42 6.85 26.30
N ASN A 48 -14.79 6.52 27.43
CA ASN A 48 -15.21 6.87 28.80
C ASN A 48 -16.68 6.51 29.09
N ILE A 49 -17.06 5.27 28.77
CA ILE A 49 -18.39 4.68 29.04
C ILE A 49 -18.26 3.37 29.83
N LYS A 50 -19.38 2.74 30.19
CA LYS A 50 -19.37 1.44 30.87
C LYS A 50 -19.26 0.29 29.85
N PRO A 51 -18.50 -0.80 30.11
CA PRO A 51 -18.47 -1.97 29.22
C PRO A 51 -19.84 -2.60 28.95
N SER A 52 -20.79 -2.47 29.89
CA SER A 52 -22.18 -2.90 29.73
C SER A 52 -22.98 -2.11 28.68
N SER A 53 -22.48 -0.96 28.25
CA SER A 53 -23.03 -0.16 27.15
C SER A 53 -22.50 -0.57 25.78
N CYS A 54 -21.51 -1.47 25.70
CA CYS A 54 -20.88 -1.90 24.46
C CYS A 54 -21.46 -3.25 23.98
N ASP A 55 -22.17 -3.23 22.86
CA ASP A 55 -22.72 -4.42 22.21
C ASP A 55 -21.88 -4.76 20.96
N VAL A 56 -21.04 -5.79 21.08
CA VAL A 56 -20.19 -6.29 19.98
C VAL A 56 -21.05 -7.07 18.99
N ALA A 57 -20.97 -6.75 17.69
CA ALA A 57 -21.75 -7.40 16.64
C ALA A 57 -21.39 -8.89 16.44
N ASP A 58 -22.32 -9.69 15.92
CA ASP A 58 -22.11 -11.13 15.61
C ASP A 58 -20.97 -11.31 14.58
N PRO A 59 -20.19 -12.41 14.59
CA PRO A 59 -19.13 -12.65 13.61
C PRO A 59 -19.56 -12.57 12.14
N LYS A 60 -20.85 -12.80 11.84
CA LYS A 60 -21.43 -12.63 10.49
C LYS A 60 -21.51 -11.17 10.03
N GLU A 61 -21.49 -10.22 10.96
CA GLU A 61 -21.48 -8.78 10.69
C GLU A 61 -20.05 -8.20 10.65
N TRP A 62 -19.03 -8.99 10.92
CA TRP A 62 -17.64 -8.52 10.91
C TRP A 62 -17.17 -8.24 9.49
N ILE A 63 -16.49 -7.12 9.32
CA ILE A 63 -15.96 -6.66 8.03
C ILE A 63 -14.47 -6.99 8.01
N HIS A 64 -13.92 -7.52 6.92
CA HIS A 64 -12.48 -7.75 6.81
C HIS A 64 -11.93 -7.31 5.44
N GLY A 65 -10.76 -6.66 5.46
CA GLY A 65 -10.00 -6.30 4.27
C GLY A 65 -8.84 -7.25 4.02
N SER A 66 -7.83 -6.80 3.27
CA SER A 66 -6.59 -7.54 3.01
C SER A 66 -5.71 -7.68 4.25
N PHE A 67 -5.65 -6.63 5.08
CA PHE A 67 -4.74 -6.51 6.23
C PHE A 67 -5.45 -6.35 7.58
N ASN A 68 -6.76 -6.14 7.62
CA ASN A 68 -7.49 -5.75 8.83
C ASN A 68 -8.82 -6.50 9.00
N LEU A 69 -9.18 -6.79 10.24
CA LEU A 69 -10.51 -7.19 10.71
C LEU A 69 -11.13 -6.00 11.44
N CYS A 70 -12.35 -5.64 11.08
CA CYS A 70 -13.15 -4.58 11.70
C CYS A 70 -14.37 -5.20 12.37
N VAL A 71 -14.38 -5.19 13.71
CA VAL A 71 -15.47 -5.69 14.56
C VAL A 71 -16.39 -4.53 14.93
N PRO A 72 -17.63 -4.46 14.44
CA PRO A 72 -18.52 -3.36 14.78
C PRO A 72 -19.01 -3.45 16.23
N VAL A 73 -19.03 -2.32 16.94
CA VAL A 73 -19.50 -2.24 18.33
C VAL A 73 -20.53 -1.11 18.47
N LYS A 74 -21.75 -1.46 18.89
CA LYS A 74 -22.86 -0.54 19.12
C LYS A 74 -22.87 -0.06 20.57
N LEU A 75 -23.18 1.22 20.79
CA LEU A 75 -22.92 1.93 22.04
C LEU A 75 -24.20 2.52 22.63
N ARG A 76 -24.74 1.89 23.67
CA ARG A 76 -25.97 2.33 24.36
C ARG A 76 -25.69 3.53 25.27
N GLY A 77 -26.36 4.65 24.99
CA GLY A 77 -26.30 5.86 25.81
C GLY A 77 -25.05 6.74 25.61
N TRP A 78 -24.30 6.56 24.51
CA TRP A 78 -23.11 7.37 24.24
C TRP A 78 -23.48 8.80 23.80
N THR A 79 -23.45 9.73 24.75
CA THR A 79 -23.82 11.15 24.56
C THR A 79 -22.65 12.02 24.10
N ALA A 80 -21.42 11.71 24.49
CA ALA A 80 -20.21 12.48 24.18
C ALA A 80 -19.66 12.27 22.74
N ARG A 81 -20.49 11.77 21.83
CA ARG A 81 -20.10 11.46 20.44
C ARG A 81 -19.90 12.71 19.60
N LYS A 82 -18.90 12.69 18.70
CA LYS A 82 -18.64 13.76 17.71
C LYS A 82 -19.10 13.39 16.30
N GLN A 83 -19.86 12.29 16.16
CA GLN A 83 -20.31 11.72 14.89
C GLN A 83 -21.80 11.36 14.91
N PRO A 84 -22.43 11.16 13.73
CA PRO A 84 -23.74 10.54 13.61
C PRO A 84 -23.74 9.07 14.08
N GLY A 85 -24.89 8.60 14.59
CA GLY A 85 -25.07 7.21 15.01
C GLY A 85 -24.37 6.83 16.32
N SER A 86 -24.42 5.54 16.66
CA SER A 86 -23.95 4.99 17.95
C SER A 86 -22.99 3.80 17.82
N ARG A 87 -22.36 3.60 16.65
CA ARG A 87 -21.38 2.50 16.43
C ARG A 87 -19.96 3.04 16.37
N VAL A 88 -19.00 2.16 16.63
CA VAL A 88 -17.58 2.29 16.28
C VAL A 88 -17.08 0.99 15.63
N LEU A 89 -15.92 1.01 14.97
CA LEU A 89 -15.31 -0.18 14.38
C LEU A 89 -14.03 -0.54 15.12
N PHE A 90 -14.09 -1.57 15.95
CA PHE A 90 -12.89 -2.09 16.59
C PHE A 90 -12.01 -2.77 15.53
N ARG A 91 -11.01 -2.02 15.03
CA ARG A 91 -10.10 -2.42 13.95
C ARG A 91 -8.87 -3.12 14.53
N LEU A 92 -8.56 -4.28 13.96
CA LEU A 92 -7.45 -5.16 14.32
C LEU A 92 -6.69 -5.53 13.05
N PRO A 93 -5.36 -5.30 12.97
CA PRO A 93 -4.57 -5.84 11.87
C PRO A 93 -4.50 -7.37 11.97
N LEU A 94 -4.22 -8.01 10.83
CA LEU A 94 -4.08 -9.46 10.68
C LEU A 94 -2.58 -9.80 10.74
N PRO A 95 -2.05 -10.37 11.85
CA PRO A 95 -0.60 -10.56 12.01
C PRO A 95 0.05 -11.43 10.91
N TYR A 96 -0.73 -12.39 10.40
CA TYR A 96 -0.35 -13.30 9.31
C TYR A 96 -0.40 -12.68 7.89
N LYS A 97 -0.64 -11.37 7.80
CA LYS A 97 -0.66 -10.57 6.56
C LYS A 97 0.40 -9.47 6.51
N VAL A 98 1.12 -9.26 7.61
CA VAL A 98 2.07 -8.15 7.77
C VAL A 98 3.47 -8.62 8.18
N GLY A 99 3.75 -9.93 8.12
CA GLY A 99 5.06 -10.48 8.46
C GLY A 99 5.41 -10.48 9.94
N GLU A 100 4.42 -10.38 10.84
CA GLU A 100 4.65 -10.29 12.31
C GLU A 100 5.48 -11.47 12.87
N ALA A 101 5.37 -12.65 12.26
CA ALA A 101 6.15 -13.82 12.67
C ALA A 101 7.63 -13.76 12.26
N PHE A 102 7.95 -13.01 11.19
CA PHE A 102 9.30 -12.85 10.64
C PHE A 102 9.98 -11.59 11.17
N ASN A 103 9.23 -10.49 11.26
CA ASN A 103 9.67 -9.20 11.79
C ASN A 103 8.70 -8.70 12.89
N PRO A 104 8.83 -9.20 14.14
CA PRO A 104 7.94 -8.83 15.24
C PRO A 104 7.85 -7.31 15.46
N GLY A 105 6.63 -6.82 15.70
CA GLY A 105 6.29 -5.40 15.80
C GLY A 105 5.78 -4.75 14.50
N ASN A 106 5.59 -5.49 13.41
CA ASN A 106 5.00 -4.98 12.16
C ASN A 106 3.52 -4.62 12.32
N VAL A 107 2.79 -5.38 13.15
CA VAL A 107 1.43 -5.06 13.63
C VAL A 107 1.40 -3.68 14.30
N ASP A 108 2.33 -3.44 15.23
CA ASP A 108 2.44 -2.19 15.98
C ASP A 108 2.87 -1.02 15.08
N GLU A 109 3.87 -1.23 14.21
CA GLU A 109 4.35 -0.25 13.24
C GLU A 109 3.19 0.24 12.36
N LYS A 110 2.42 -0.69 11.80
CA LYS A 110 1.25 -0.42 10.96
C LYS A 110 0.16 0.37 11.69
N ILE A 111 -0.24 -0.06 12.90
CA ILE A 111 -1.28 0.66 13.69
C ILE A 111 -0.83 2.09 13.99
N ARG A 112 0.44 2.27 14.39
CA ARG A 112 0.97 3.59 14.73
C ARG A 112 1.09 4.49 13.51
N CYS A 113 1.40 3.94 12.33
CA CYS A 113 1.40 4.68 11.07
C CYS A 113 0.00 5.10 10.61
N GLU A 114 -1.01 4.22 10.78
CA GLU A 114 -2.40 4.58 10.53
C GLU A 114 -2.84 5.72 11.48
N ALA A 115 -2.68 5.53 12.79
CA ALA A 115 -3.07 6.52 13.79
C ALA A 115 -2.34 7.85 13.65
N GLY A 116 -1.03 7.83 13.32
CA GLY A 116 -0.23 9.02 13.06
C GLY A 116 -0.70 9.79 11.83
N THR A 117 -1.09 9.08 10.76
CA THR A 117 -1.66 9.70 9.56
C THR A 117 -3.01 10.35 9.85
N TYR A 118 -3.92 9.66 10.57
CA TYR A 118 -5.19 10.23 11.01
C TYR A 118 -4.99 11.49 11.86
N ALA A 119 -4.12 11.44 12.88
CA ALA A 119 -3.84 12.57 13.75
C ALA A 119 -3.28 13.78 12.98
N TRP A 120 -2.30 13.56 12.09
CA TRP A 120 -1.74 14.63 11.27
C TRP A 120 -2.79 15.26 10.34
N LEU A 121 -3.63 14.45 9.69
CA LEU A 121 -4.67 14.95 8.79
C LEU A 121 -5.79 15.69 9.54
N GLU A 122 -6.24 15.21 10.70
CA GLU A 122 -7.24 15.90 11.52
C GLU A 122 -6.75 17.27 12.01
N GLU A 123 -5.45 17.42 12.30
CA GLU A 123 -4.83 18.68 12.73
C GLU A 123 -4.55 19.64 11.56
N THR A 124 -3.94 19.14 10.47
CA THR A 124 -3.39 20.00 9.40
C THR A 124 -4.28 20.14 8.16
N HIS A 125 -5.18 19.18 7.93
CA HIS A 125 -6.04 19.10 6.75
C HIS A 125 -7.50 18.72 7.08
N PRO A 126 -8.19 19.44 8.00
CA PRO A 126 -9.54 19.11 8.44
C PRO A 126 -10.63 19.15 7.34
N GLN A 127 -10.28 19.66 6.15
CA GLN A 127 -11.10 19.65 4.94
C GLN A 127 -10.99 18.35 4.11
N ILE A 128 -10.02 17.48 4.38
CA ILE A 128 -9.92 16.17 3.76
C ILE A 128 -10.87 15.23 4.52
N PRO A 129 -11.87 14.63 3.86
CA PRO A 129 -12.86 13.82 4.55
C PRO A 129 -12.26 12.49 4.97
N ILE A 130 -12.11 12.27 6.27
CA ILE A 130 -11.64 11.02 6.88
C ILE A 130 -12.53 10.66 8.08
N PRO A 131 -12.65 9.36 8.45
CA PRO A 131 -13.23 8.96 9.73
C PRO A 131 -12.57 9.65 10.92
N ARG A 132 -13.29 9.79 12.02
CA ARG A 132 -12.72 10.29 13.27
C ARG A 132 -11.95 9.18 13.99
N LEU A 133 -10.82 9.56 14.60
CA LEU A 133 -10.07 8.69 15.51
C LEU A 133 -10.51 8.95 16.95
N TYR A 134 -11.08 7.95 17.63
CA TYR A 134 -11.50 8.06 19.05
C TYR A 134 -10.55 7.36 20.05
N GLY A 135 -9.60 6.58 19.54
CA GLY A 135 -8.57 5.87 20.29
C GLY A 135 -7.65 5.15 19.29
N PHE A 136 -6.84 4.19 19.72
CA PHE A 136 -6.06 3.34 18.81
C PHE A 136 -6.94 2.26 18.11
N SER A 137 -8.16 2.64 17.76
CA SER A 137 -9.16 1.87 17.03
C SER A 137 -10.14 2.86 16.39
N LEU A 138 -10.55 2.60 15.14
CA LEU A 138 -11.33 3.55 14.35
C LEU A 138 -12.80 3.63 14.79
N SER A 139 -13.50 4.70 14.39
CA SER A 139 -14.96 4.68 14.35
C SER A 139 -15.47 4.54 12.92
N SER A 140 -16.46 3.67 12.72
CA SER A 140 -17.52 3.95 11.75
C SER A 140 -18.89 3.73 12.42
N GLY A 141 -19.87 4.53 12.02
CA GLY A 141 -21.16 4.68 12.69
C GLY A 141 -22.18 3.55 12.42
N ASP A 142 -23.33 3.65 13.09
CA ASP A 142 -24.46 2.72 12.90
C ASP A 142 -25.13 3.05 11.56
N SER A 143 -24.60 2.45 10.50
CA SER A 143 -24.91 2.77 9.10
C SER A 143 -24.31 4.12 8.65
N VAL A 144 -23.88 4.17 7.39
CA VAL A 144 -23.58 5.40 6.67
C VAL A 144 -22.32 6.16 7.20
N TYR A 145 -21.15 5.76 6.68
CA TYR A 145 -20.32 6.77 5.99
C TYR A 145 -21.26 7.54 5.07
N THR A 146 -21.24 8.88 4.97
CA THR A 146 -22.20 9.59 4.10
C THR A 146 -21.98 9.24 2.62
N GLY A 147 -22.56 8.14 2.15
CA GLY A 147 -22.19 7.50 0.88
C GLY A 147 -21.98 5.98 0.96
N GLN A 148 -21.54 5.41 -0.15
CA GLN A 148 -21.22 3.99 -0.34
C GLN A 148 -19.75 3.82 -0.76
N MET A 149 -19.20 2.61 -0.67
CA MET A 149 -17.83 2.35 -1.12
C MET A 149 -17.80 2.55 -2.64
N LEU A 150 -16.80 3.27 -3.18
CA LEU A 150 -16.74 3.56 -4.61
C LEU A 150 -16.65 2.26 -5.44
N SER A 151 -15.99 1.22 -4.91
CA SER A 151 -15.93 -0.13 -5.47
C SER A 151 -17.30 -0.72 -5.79
N ASP A 152 -18.31 -0.43 -4.96
CA ASP A 152 -19.62 -1.07 -5.01
C ASP A 152 -20.46 -0.55 -6.19
N THR A 153 -20.11 0.62 -6.71
CA THR A 153 -20.76 1.23 -7.89
C THR A 153 -19.83 1.45 -9.08
N TRP A 154 -18.53 1.16 -8.93
CA TRP A 154 -17.53 1.46 -9.95
C TRP A 154 -17.83 0.79 -11.29
N TYR A 155 -18.13 -0.51 -11.29
CA TYR A 155 -18.32 -1.28 -12.53
C TYR A 155 -19.50 -0.73 -13.35
N ASP A 156 -20.63 -0.42 -12.70
CA ASP A 156 -21.84 0.05 -13.38
C ASP A 156 -21.76 1.53 -13.78
N LYS A 157 -21.07 2.36 -12.98
CA LYS A 157 -21.10 3.83 -13.12
C LYS A 157 -19.81 4.44 -13.69
N SER A 158 -18.71 3.71 -13.86
CA SER A 158 -17.42 4.25 -14.36
C SER A 158 -17.41 4.75 -15.81
N ASN A 159 -18.47 4.53 -16.58
CA ASN A 159 -18.64 5.15 -17.90
C ASN A 159 -19.39 6.50 -17.85
N ASP A 160 -19.96 6.89 -16.69
CA ASP A 160 -20.60 8.19 -16.52
C ASP A 160 -19.54 9.31 -16.40
N LEU A 161 -19.56 10.20 -17.39
CA LEU A 161 -18.63 11.34 -17.48
C LEU A 161 -18.86 12.41 -16.40
N LYS A 162 -20.09 12.57 -15.91
CA LYS A 162 -20.43 13.53 -14.85
C LYS A 162 -19.87 13.03 -13.51
N LEU A 163 -20.14 11.76 -13.17
CA LEU A 163 -19.65 11.13 -11.94
C LEU A 163 -18.12 11.10 -11.89
N ARG A 164 -17.45 10.70 -12.98
CA ARG A 164 -15.98 10.75 -13.07
C ARG A 164 -15.41 12.16 -12.94
N LYS A 165 -16.07 13.16 -13.52
CA LYS A 165 -15.65 14.57 -13.41
C LYS A 165 -15.80 15.10 -11.98
N THR A 166 -16.79 14.62 -11.22
CA THR A 166 -16.92 14.91 -9.79
C THR A 166 -15.77 14.26 -9.01
N LEU A 167 -15.60 12.93 -9.14
CA LEU A 167 -14.58 12.16 -8.42
C LEU A 167 -13.17 12.72 -8.64
N TYR A 168 -12.76 12.92 -9.89
CA TYR A 168 -11.41 13.43 -10.18
C TYR A 168 -11.20 14.87 -9.72
N ARG A 169 -12.26 15.68 -9.62
CA ARG A 169 -12.17 17.04 -9.06
C ARG A 169 -11.91 17.01 -7.56
N ASP A 170 -12.57 16.11 -6.83
CA ASP A 170 -12.37 15.97 -5.39
C ASP A 170 -11.01 15.31 -5.08
N LEU A 171 -10.59 14.29 -5.84
CA LEU A 171 -9.22 13.75 -5.77
C LEU A 171 -8.16 14.82 -6.01
N ALA A 172 -8.30 15.63 -7.08
CA ALA A 172 -7.38 16.72 -7.36
C ALA A 172 -7.36 17.77 -6.24
N ARG A 173 -8.50 18.07 -5.61
CA ARG A 173 -8.58 18.97 -4.45
C ARG A 173 -7.87 18.39 -3.22
N ILE A 174 -8.00 17.09 -2.96
CA ILE A 174 -7.35 16.40 -1.85
C ILE A 174 -5.82 16.41 -2.04
N LEU A 175 -5.34 16.02 -3.23
CA LEU A 175 -3.90 16.05 -3.57
C LEU A 175 -3.32 17.47 -3.48
N LEU A 176 -4.04 18.48 -4.00
CA LEU A 176 -3.67 19.91 -3.88
C LEU A 176 -3.77 20.48 -2.46
N ASN A 177 -4.45 19.80 -1.54
CA ASN A 177 -4.45 20.15 -0.13
C ASN A 177 -3.20 19.57 0.54
N LEU A 178 -2.98 18.26 0.40
CA LEU A 178 -1.82 17.53 0.97
C LEU A 178 -0.47 18.17 0.58
N SER A 179 -0.35 18.67 -0.65
CA SER A 179 0.87 19.32 -1.14
C SER A 179 1.13 20.72 -0.58
N ARG A 180 0.23 21.30 0.23
CA ARG A 180 0.41 22.65 0.83
C ARG A 180 1.34 22.67 2.03
N VAL A 181 1.46 21.53 2.72
CA VAL A 181 2.28 21.39 3.93
C VAL A 181 3.52 20.56 3.57
N PRO A 182 4.65 21.20 3.20
CA PRO A 182 5.88 20.48 2.93
C PRO A 182 6.40 19.84 4.20
N LEU A 183 6.84 18.59 4.09
CA LEU A 183 7.37 17.78 5.17
C LEU A 183 8.91 17.76 5.12
N PRO A 184 9.60 17.66 6.28
CA PRO A 184 11.04 17.86 6.36
C PRO A 184 11.89 16.67 5.89
N ARG A 185 11.26 15.50 5.63
CA ARG A 185 11.93 14.24 5.28
C ARG A 185 10.93 13.24 4.69
N ILE A 186 11.44 12.25 3.96
CA ILE A 186 10.69 11.09 3.48
C ILE A 186 10.57 10.07 4.63
N GLY A 187 9.36 9.58 4.88
CA GLY A 187 9.04 8.70 6.02
C GLY A 187 7.53 8.66 6.30
N SER A 188 7.09 7.80 7.21
CA SER A 188 5.69 7.75 7.66
C SER A 188 5.52 8.42 9.02
N PHE A 189 4.35 9.04 9.23
CA PHE A 189 3.96 9.50 10.56
C PHE A 189 3.80 8.31 11.51
N THR A 190 4.04 8.53 12.79
CA THR A 190 3.86 7.52 13.84
C THR A 190 3.52 8.20 15.16
N ILE A 191 2.82 7.48 16.05
CA ILE A 191 2.50 7.93 17.40
C ILE A 191 3.28 7.08 18.40
N ASP A 192 4.00 7.72 19.32
CA ASP A 192 4.72 7.03 20.39
C ASP A 192 3.77 6.55 21.52
N SER A 193 4.29 5.76 22.46
CA SER A 193 3.51 5.23 23.59
C SER A 193 3.01 6.30 24.57
N ARG A 194 3.42 7.56 24.42
CA ARG A 194 2.95 8.72 25.20
C ARG A 194 1.94 9.57 24.43
N GLY A 195 1.62 9.21 23.19
CA GLY A 195 0.68 9.92 22.33
C GLY A 195 1.29 11.02 21.46
N PHE A 196 2.62 11.16 21.38
CA PHE A 196 3.24 12.19 20.54
C PHE A 196 3.32 11.75 19.09
N LEU A 197 2.73 12.56 18.20
CA LEU A 197 2.87 12.47 16.76
C LEU A 197 4.30 12.84 16.33
N SER A 198 4.91 12.05 15.47
CA SER A 198 6.23 12.33 14.89
C SER A 198 6.40 11.75 13.49
N LEU A 199 7.24 12.37 12.66
CA LEU A 199 7.63 11.87 11.34
C LEU A 199 9.00 11.19 11.45
N THR A 200 8.99 9.98 11.99
CA THR A 200 10.20 9.21 12.37
C THR A 200 10.16 7.75 11.94
N ASN A 201 9.04 7.25 11.42
CA ASN A 201 9.00 5.89 10.87
C ASN A 201 9.55 5.88 9.43
N ARG A 202 10.12 4.75 9.00
CA ARG A 202 10.43 4.48 7.58
C ARG A 202 9.21 4.71 6.69
N PRO A 203 9.39 4.98 5.38
CA PRO A 203 8.28 5.08 4.43
C PRO A 203 7.59 3.71 4.32
N LEU A 204 6.55 3.50 5.12
CA LEU A 204 5.90 2.21 5.29
C LEU A 204 4.82 2.04 4.21
N THR A 205 5.15 1.28 3.17
CA THR A 205 4.21 0.92 2.10
C THR A 205 3.77 -0.53 2.24
N SER A 206 2.64 -0.88 1.62
CA SER A 206 2.14 -2.26 1.57
C SER A 206 3.17 -3.24 1.01
N MET A 207 3.98 -2.82 0.03
CA MET A 207 5.15 -3.59 -0.47
C MET A 207 6.07 -4.06 0.66
N ILE A 208 6.46 -3.17 1.56
CA ILE A 208 7.43 -3.47 2.62
C ILE A 208 6.89 -4.59 3.52
N GLN A 209 5.62 -4.50 3.92
CA GLN A 209 4.99 -5.53 4.76
C GLN A 209 4.62 -6.80 3.99
N ASP A 210 4.26 -6.73 2.70
CA ASP A 210 4.05 -7.90 1.85
C ASP A 210 5.34 -8.72 1.69
N LEU A 211 6.50 -8.05 1.50
CA LEU A 211 7.81 -8.70 1.41
C LEU A 211 8.25 -9.31 2.74
N GLU A 212 8.10 -8.59 3.85
CA GLU A 212 8.38 -9.12 5.19
C GLU A 212 7.42 -10.26 5.56
N ASN A 213 6.21 -10.29 4.98
CA ASN A 213 5.27 -11.41 5.09
C ASN A 213 5.59 -12.61 4.17
N GLU A 214 6.40 -12.42 3.12
CA GLU A 214 7.02 -13.49 2.33
C GLU A 214 8.44 -13.84 2.84
N GLU A 215 8.81 -13.41 4.05
CA GLU A 215 10.12 -13.64 4.72
C GLU A 215 11.32 -13.04 3.97
N ILE A 216 11.08 -11.98 3.19
CA ILE A 216 12.10 -11.27 2.40
C ILE A 216 12.60 -10.05 3.20
N PRO A 217 13.91 -9.96 3.50
CA PRO A 217 14.46 -8.81 4.24
C PRO A 217 14.47 -7.55 3.37
N THR A 218 13.88 -6.47 3.87
CA THR A 218 13.85 -5.16 3.20
C THR A 218 15.07 -4.29 3.51
N ASN A 219 15.77 -4.59 4.61
CA ASN A 219 16.94 -3.86 5.13
C ASN A 219 16.71 -2.37 5.49
N ILE A 220 15.48 -1.86 5.39
CA ILE A 220 15.11 -0.52 5.85
C ILE A 220 14.63 -0.60 7.29
N HIS A 221 15.41 -0.09 8.23
CA HIS A 221 15.08 -0.12 9.66
C HIS A 221 13.89 0.80 10.00
N ARG A 222 13.09 0.46 11.02
CA ARG A 222 11.80 1.12 11.31
C ARG A 222 11.91 2.62 11.62
N ASP A 223 12.99 3.05 12.26
CA ASP A 223 13.23 4.47 12.61
C ASP A 223 13.97 5.27 11.52
N TYR A 224 14.18 4.68 10.34
CA TYR A 224 15.02 5.26 9.29
C TYR A 224 14.23 6.12 8.30
N THR A 225 14.48 7.42 8.33
CA THR A 225 13.86 8.42 7.43
C THR A 225 14.89 9.06 6.50
N TYR A 226 14.51 9.41 5.27
CA TYR A 226 15.43 9.95 4.27
C TYR A 226 15.37 11.48 4.16
N LEU A 227 16.55 12.11 4.13
CA LEU A 227 16.71 13.56 3.88
C LEU A 227 16.95 13.89 2.40
N THR A 228 17.02 12.88 1.53
CA THR A 228 17.20 13.05 0.09
C THR A 228 16.42 12.02 -0.72
N THR A 229 15.87 12.46 -1.85
CA THR A 229 15.26 11.60 -2.87
C THR A 229 16.21 10.50 -3.34
N ASP A 230 17.49 10.84 -3.61
CA ASP A 230 18.51 9.90 -4.08
C ASP A 230 18.68 8.67 -3.18
N SER A 231 18.78 8.86 -1.85
CA SER A 231 18.97 7.74 -0.92
C SER A 231 17.71 6.89 -0.78
N TYR A 232 16.53 7.50 -0.78
CA TYR A 232 15.26 6.78 -0.79
C TYR A 232 15.08 5.92 -2.05
N ILE A 233 15.45 6.43 -3.24
CA ILE A 233 15.38 5.67 -4.49
C ILE A 233 16.34 4.47 -4.47
N VAL A 234 17.58 4.67 -3.99
CA VAL A 234 18.58 3.59 -3.94
C VAL A 234 18.11 2.45 -3.03
N ASP A 235 17.68 2.75 -1.81
CA ASP A 235 17.21 1.74 -0.87
C ASP A 235 15.92 1.05 -1.37
N THR A 236 15.00 1.80 -2.00
CA THR A 236 13.80 1.21 -2.62
C THR A 236 14.15 0.25 -3.75
N LEU A 237 15.15 0.56 -4.58
CA LEU A 237 15.66 -0.37 -5.60
C LEU A 237 16.36 -1.60 -4.98
N ASP A 238 16.98 -1.46 -3.81
CA ASP A 238 17.56 -2.59 -3.07
C ASP A 238 16.51 -3.49 -2.40
N VAL A 239 15.34 -2.96 -2.04
CA VAL A 239 14.17 -3.79 -1.68
C VAL A 239 13.75 -4.67 -2.86
N HIS A 240 13.70 -4.14 -4.09
CA HIS A 240 13.43 -4.94 -5.29
C HIS A 240 14.53 -5.96 -5.61
N ASN A 241 15.81 -5.61 -5.40
CA ASN A 241 16.92 -6.58 -5.51
C ASN A 241 16.78 -7.72 -4.49
N SER A 242 16.43 -7.41 -3.24
CA SER A 242 16.19 -8.41 -2.20
C SER A 242 15.03 -9.33 -2.57
N ARG A 243 13.92 -8.78 -3.08
CA ARG A 243 12.81 -9.56 -3.63
C ARG A 243 13.27 -10.47 -4.77
N PHE A 244 14.04 -9.97 -5.74
CA PHE A 244 14.56 -10.77 -6.84
C PHE A 244 15.44 -11.93 -6.35
N LEU A 245 16.33 -11.69 -5.37
CA LEU A 245 17.23 -12.70 -4.84
C LEU A 245 16.49 -13.76 -4.03
N ASN A 246 15.65 -13.34 -3.08
CA ASN A 246 15.08 -14.21 -2.04
C ASN A 246 13.77 -14.90 -2.45
N GLN A 247 12.86 -14.22 -3.15
CA GLN A 247 11.54 -14.78 -3.50
C GLN A 247 11.70 -16.01 -4.43
N PRO A 248 11.28 -17.24 -4.06
CA PRO A 248 11.58 -18.45 -4.85
C PRO A 248 11.11 -18.37 -6.30
N ASN A 249 9.92 -17.84 -6.53
CA ASN A 249 9.30 -17.65 -7.84
C ASN A 249 9.52 -16.24 -8.45
N ALA A 250 10.65 -15.59 -8.15
CA ALA A 250 10.94 -14.23 -8.63
C ALA A 250 10.95 -14.07 -10.17
N ILE A 251 11.33 -15.13 -10.88
CA ILE A 251 11.43 -15.18 -12.35
C ILE A 251 10.57 -16.31 -12.92
N ASN A 252 10.08 -16.13 -14.14
CA ASN A 252 9.35 -17.13 -14.92
C ASN A 252 10.31 -17.98 -15.75
N ASP A 253 11.30 -17.34 -16.38
CA ASP A 253 12.36 -17.94 -17.18
C ASP A 253 13.64 -17.09 -17.15
N LYS A 254 14.66 -17.48 -17.93
CA LYS A 254 15.94 -16.76 -17.99
C LYS A 254 15.83 -15.37 -18.61
N SER A 255 14.95 -15.16 -19.60
CA SER A 255 14.76 -13.86 -20.27
C SER A 255 14.12 -12.87 -19.31
N ASP A 256 13.05 -13.28 -18.63
CA ASP A 256 12.43 -12.51 -17.54
C ASP A 256 13.45 -12.16 -16.44
N GLY A 257 14.31 -13.11 -16.06
CA GLY A 257 15.40 -12.86 -15.13
C GLY A 257 16.42 -11.81 -15.59
N LEU A 258 16.87 -11.88 -16.85
CA LEU A 258 17.77 -10.88 -17.44
C LEU A 258 17.11 -9.50 -17.51
N ASN A 259 15.85 -9.43 -17.94
CA ASN A 259 15.10 -8.18 -18.11
C ASN A 259 14.84 -7.48 -16.77
N GLN A 260 14.51 -8.22 -15.70
CA GLN A 260 14.40 -7.66 -14.35
C GLN A 260 15.74 -7.09 -13.84
N MET A 261 16.85 -7.82 -14.01
CA MET A 261 18.20 -7.33 -13.64
C MET A 261 18.58 -6.06 -14.42
N THR A 262 18.30 -6.03 -15.73
CA THR A 262 18.50 -4.89 -16.62
C THR A 262 17.68 -3.68 -16.17
N ALA A 263 16.39 -3.85 -15.88
CA ALA A 263 15.53 -2.77 -15.42
C ALA A 263 16.00 -2.17 -14.09
N LEU A 264 16.37 -3.02 -13.12
CA LEU A 264 16.89 -2.57 -11.82
C LEU A 264 18.20 -1.78 -11.95
N THR A 265 19.08 -2.22 -12.85
CA THR A 265 20.35 -1.53 -13.11
C THR A 265 20.14 -0.23 -13.90
N GLY A 266 19.27 -0.26 -14.90
CA GLY A 266 18.88 0.91 -15.69
C GLY A 266 18.25 1.99 -14.83
N MET A 267 17.28 1.64 -13.98
CA MET A 267 16.68 2.58 -13.03
C MET A 267 17.71 3.15 -12.05
N ARG A 268 18.60 2.32 -11.50
CA ARG A 268 19.68 2.76 -10.60
C ARG A 268 20.66 3.73 -11.26
N ALA A 269 20.99 3.52 -12.54
CA ALA A 269 21.87 4.42 -13.28
C ALA A 269 21.16 5.71 -13.73
N ALA A 270 19.88 5.61 -14.10
CA ALA A 270 19.17 6.67 -14.80
C ALA A 270 18.27 7.57 -13.93
N PHE A 271 18.03 7.25 -12.65
CA PHE A 271 17.18 8.09 -11.77
C PHE A 271 17.54 9.60 -11.77
N PRO A 272 18.82 10.04 -11.89
CA PRO A 272 19.16 11.47 -11.95
C PRO A 272 18.66 12.20 -13.20
N LEU A 273 18.18 11.47 -14.22
CA LEU A 273 17.52 12.02 -15.41
C LEU A 273 16.01 12.22 -15.20
N PHE A 274 15.41 11.48 -14.25
CA PHE A 274 13.98 11.49 -13.97
C PHE A 274 13.59 12.36 -12.77
N PHE A 275 14.54 12.70 -11.88
CA PHE A 275 14.31 13.54 -10.70
C PHE A 275 15.17 14.81 -10.73
N GLN A 276 14.59 15.95 -10.35
CA GLN A 276 15.27 17.24 -10.44
C GLN A 276 16.27 17.42 -9.30
N ARG A 277 17.54 17.66 -9.65
CA ARG A 277 18.63 17.84 -8.66
C ARG A 277 18.37 18.97 -7.65
N ASN A 278 17.61 20.02 -8.03
CA ASN A 278 17.19 21.09 -7.13
C ASN A 278 16.07 20.69 -6.15
N LEU A 279 15.33 19.60 -6.43
CA LEU A 279 14.27 19.04 -5.57
C LEU A 279 14.76 17.83 -4.75
N ARG A 280 16.05 17.44 -4.87
CA ARG A 280 16.70 16.35 -4.12
C ARG A 280 16.41 16.36 -2.61
N ARG A 281 16.29 17.53 -1.99
CA ARG A 281 16.05 17.71 -0.53
C ARG A 281 14.61 18.13 -0.21
N GLY A 282 13.69 17.89 -1.14
CA GLY A 282 12.29 18.26 -1.04
C GLY A 282 11.88 19.42 -1.97
N PRO A 283 10.62 19.88 -1.89
CA PRO A 283 9.68 19.56 -0.81
C PRO A 283 9.21 18.10 -0.86
N PHE A 284 9.08 17.49 0.32
CA PHE A 284 8.40 16.21 0.48
C PHE A 284 6.94 16.48 0.85
N VAL A 285 6.00 15.64 0.43
CA VAL A 285 4.54 15.82 0.65
C VAL A 285 3.91 14.50 1.07
N LEU A 286 2.82 14.53 1.84
CA LEU A 286 2.13 13.29 2.20
C LEU A 286 1.43 12.71 0.97
N SER A 287 1.74 11.46 0.66
CA SER A 287 1.19 10.66 -0.43
C SER A 287 0.34 9.53 0.12
N LEU A 288 -0.85 9.34 -0.43
CA LEU A 288 -1.75 8.23 -0.09
C LEU A 288 -1.46 7.06 -1.06
N THR A 289 -0.43 6.26 -0.75
CA THR A 289 0.13 5.29 -1.72
C THR A 289 -0.78 4.11 -2.06
N ASP A 290 -1.81 3.85 -1.25
CA ASP A 290 -2.79 2.76 -1.43
C ASP A 290 -4.21 3.29 -1.68
N LEU A 291 -4.32 4.40 -2.41
CA LEU A 291 -5.61 5.02 -2.72
C LEU A 291 -6.31 4.32 -3.90
N HIS A 292 -7.17 3.35 -3.60
CA HIS A 292 -8.01 2.65 -4.58
C HIS A 292 -9.51 2.70 -4.22
N GLN A 293 -10.37 2.23 -5.13
CA GLN A 293 -11.83 2.42 -5.04
C GLN A 293 -12.53 1.78 -3.82
N SER A 294 -11.87 0.89 -3.08
CA SER A 294 -12.43 0.36 -1.81
C SER A 294 -12.03 1.20 -0.59
N ASN A 295 -11.03 2.08 -0.74
CA ASN A 295 -10.56 2.98 0.32
C ASN A 295 -11.21 4.38 0.20
N ILE A 296 -12.15 4.55 -0.73
CA ILE A 296 -12.88 5.79 -1.02
C ILE A 296 -14.38 5.55 -0.83
N PHE A 297 -15.02 6.35 0.03
CA PHE A 297 -16.48 6.45 0.13
C PHE A 297 -16.98 7.67 -0.64
N VAL A 298 -18.12 7.51 -1.30
CA VAL A 298 -18.73 8.53 -2.15
C VAL A 298 -20.24 8.63 -2.02
N ASP A 299 -20.78 9.83 -2.20
CA ASP A 299 -22.21 10.06 -2.35
C ASP A 299 -22.76 9.57 -3.72
N ASP A 300 -24.05 9.75 -3.96
CA ASP A 300 -24.70 9.35 -5.22
C ASP A 300 -24.18 10.10 -6.47
N ASN A 301 -23.52 11.25 -6.29
CA ASN A 301 -22.90 12.05 -7.35
C ASN A 301 -21.39 11.79 -7.51
N TRP A 302 -20.85 10.81 -6.80
CA TRP A 302 -19.41 10.51 -6.71
C TRP A 302 -18.56 11.65 -6.10
N HIS A 303 -19.14 12.48 -5.23
CA HIS A 303 -18.35 13.32 -4.32
C HIS A 303 -17.68 12.47 -3.25
N ILE A 304 -16.42 12.76 -2.92
CA ILE A 304 -15.70 12.01 -1.88
C ILE A 304 -16.16 12.45 -0.49
N THR A 305 -16.52 11.48 0.35
CA THR A 305 -17.09 11.70 1.68
C THR A 305 -16.36 10.98 2.81
N SER A 306 -15.47 10.04 2.48
CA SER A 306 -14.43 9.54 3.38
C SER A 306 -13.30 8.85 2.62
N LEU A 307 -12.08 9.04 3.09
CA LEU A 307 -10.94 8.18 2.78
C LEU A 307 -10.62 7.32 4.00
N ILE A 308 -10.39 6.03 3.78
CA ILE A 308 -10.02 5.04 4.81
C ILE A 308 -8.67 4.39 4.49
N ASP A 309 -8.22 3.49 5.37
CA ASP A 309 -7.04 2.63 5.15
C ASP A 309 -5.76 3.44 4.88
N LEU A 310 -5.54 4.45 5.73
CA LEU A 310 -4.46 5.44 5.62
C LEU A 310 -3.12 4.94 6.21
N GLU A 311 -3.05 3.66 6.53
CA GLU A 311 -1.93 2.95 7.16
C GLU A 311 -0.62 2.97 6.35
N TRP A 312 -0.71 3.13 5.02
CA TRP A 312 0.42 3.17 4.10
C TRP A 312 0.86 4.58 3.70
N ALA A 313 0.26 5.63 4.27
CA ALA A 313 0.60 6.99 3.88
C ALA A 313 2.05 7.34 4.24
N CYS A 314 2.76 7.92 3.27
CA CYS A 314 4.17 8.23 3.35
C CYS A 314 4.41 9.67 2.91
N SER A 315 5.31 10.38 3.59
CA SER A 315 5.93 11.56 2.99
C SER A 315 6.89 11.09 1.91
N LEU A 316 6.70 11.56 0.66
CA LEU A 316 7.47 11.18 -0.52
C LEU A 316 7.90 12.44 -1.30
N PRO A 317 8.86 12.36 -2.24
CA PRO A 317 9.21 13.48 -3.12
C PRO A 317 7.98 14.00 -3.85
N ASN A 318 7.78 15.33 -3.86
CA ASN A 318 6.64 15.95 -4.57
C ASN A 318 6.60 15.66 -6.07
N GLU A 319 7.76 15.32 -6.65
CA GLU A 319 7.90 14.88 -8.03
C GLU A 319 7.17 13.55 -8.31
N GLU A 320 7.03 12.65 -7.32
CA GLU A 320 6.36 11.36 -7.49
C GLU A 320 4.84 11.49 -7.64
N GLU A 321 4.22 12.38 -6.85
CA GLU A 321 2.81 12.72 -6.98
C GLU A 321 2.55 13.55 -8.26
N THR A 322 3.59 13.84 -9.03
CA THR A 322 3.61 14.75 -10.18
C THR A 322 3.19 16.19 -9.81
N ILE A 323 3.24 16.54 -8.52
CA ILE A 323 2.93 17.87 -7.98
C ILE A 323 4.23 18.69 -7.88
N LEU A 324 4.83 18.95 -9.04
CA LEU A 324 5.83 20.02 -9.28
C LEU A 324 5.20 21.43 -9.12
N ALA A 325 4.44 21.66 -8.05
CA ALA A 325 3.81 22.94 -7.75
C ALA A 325 4.83 23.88 -7.09
N ASN A 326 5.69 24.50 -7.92
CA ASN A 326 6.38 25.71 -7.49
C ASN A 326 5.32 26.78 -7.18
N SER A 327 5.31 27.21 -5.92
CA SER A 327 4.71 28.45 -5.39
C SER A 327 3.78 29.24 -6.32
N GLY A 328 2.48 29.13 -6.09
CA GLY A 328 1.50 30.17 -6.44
C GLY A 328 0.79 30.07 -7.80
N GLU A 329 1.49 29.77 -8.91
CA GLU A 329 0.98 30.16 -10.25
C GLU A 329 0.79 29.03 -11.28
N SER A 330 1.33 27.82 -11.06
CA SER A 330 1.19 26.70 -12.02
C SER A 330 -0.16 25.98 -11.91
N ARG A 331 -0.79 25.66 -13.05
CA ARG A 331 -1.93 24.73 -13.09
C ARG A 331 -1.46 23.30 -12.84
N LEU A 332 -2.16 22.57 -11.96
CA LEU A 332 -1.87 21.16 -11.67
C LEU A 332 -1.74 20.32 -12.95
N SER A 333 -2.60 20.54 -13.95
CA SER A 333 -2.54 19.82 -15.23
C SER A 333 -1.19 19.98 -15.96
N THR A 334 -0.63 21.18 -15.98
CA THR A 334 0.67 21.48 -16.61
C THR A 334 1.82 20.83 -15.82
N THR A 335 1.68 20.86 -14.50
CA THR A 335 2.60 20.25 -13.55
C THR A 335 2.61 18.71 -13.66
N MET A 336 1.44 18.06 -13.75
CA MET A 336 1.29 16.62 -13.99
C MET A 336 1.83 16.22 -15.38
N GLN A 337 1.49 17.00 -16.42
CA GLN A 337 1.97 16.78 -17.78
C GLN A 337 3.50 16.79 -17.84
N ARG A 338 4.16 17.73 -17.16
CA ARG A 338 5.63 17.76 -17.06
C ARG A 338 6.20 16.51 -16.38
N GLY A 339 5.53 15.97 -15.36
CA GLY A 339 5.91 14.70 -14.72
C GLY A 339 5.79 13.47 -15.66
N TRP A 340 4.80 13.47 -16.55
CA TRP A 340 4.67 12.47 -17.62
C TRP A 340 5.67 12.65 -18.76
N GLU A 341 5.99 13.90 -19.14
CA GLU A 341 6.96 14.22 -20.19
C GLU A 341 8.40 13.90 -19.77
N LEU A 342 8.78 14.23 -18.52
CA LEU A 342 10.07 13.84 -17.95
C LEU A 342 10.17 12.32 -17.71
N GLY A 343 9.05 11.66 -17.39
CA GLY A 343 9.00 10.24 -17.06
C GLY A 343 9.07 9.94 -15.56
N THR A 344 9.16 10.96 -14.69
CA THR A 344 9.16 10.82 -13.23
C THR A 344 7.96 10.04 -12.70
N PHE A 345 6.78 10.23 -13.32
CA PHE A 345 5.59 9.45 -13.01
C PHE A 345 5.82 7.94 -13.20
N TRP A 346 6.36 7.55 -14.36
CA TRP A 346 6.62 6.14 -14.69
C TRP A 346 7.70 5.54 -13.79
N PHE A 347 8.73 6.32 -13.45
CA PHE A 347 9.77 5.90 -12.51
C PHE A 347 9.20 5.63 -11.12
N SER A 348 8.39 6.55 -10.61
CA SER A 348 7.74 6.44 -9.29
C SER A 348 6.74 5.28 -9.26
N LEU A 349 5.98 5.08 -10.34
CA LEU A 349 5.07 3.95 -10.49
C LEU A 349 5.81 2.60 -10.56
N ALA A 350 6.97 2.55 -11.23
CA ALA A 350 7.84 1.38 -11.27
C ALA A 350 8.41 1.05 -9.88
N LEU A 351 8.93 2.06 -9.15
CA LEU A 351 9.38 1.89 -7.76
C LEU A 351 8.29 1.33 -6.87
N ARG A 352 7.04 1.80 -7.00
CA ARG A 352 5.88 1.35 -6.20
C ARG A 352 5.33 -0.03 -6.62
N SER A 353 5.89 -0.71 -7.63
CA SER A 353 5.30 -1.94 -8.22
C SER A 353 6.26 -3.16 -8.23
N PRO A 354 6.23 -4.04 -7.21
CA PRO A 354 7.17 -5.18 -7.09
C PRO A 354 7.14 -6.20 -8.23
N ILE A 355 6.02 -6.30 -8.95
CA ILE A 355 5.81 -7.19 -10.09
C ILE A 355 5.81 -6.41 -11.40
N GLY A 356 5.42 -5.13 -11.38
CA GLY A 356 5.29 -4.28 -12.57
C GLY A 356 6.55 -3.50 -12.95
N LEU A 357 7.54 -3.38 -12.06
CA LEU A 357 8.74 -2.53 -12.23
C LEU A 357 9.40 -2.72 -13.60
N PHE A 358 9.73 -3.96 -13.98
CA PHE A 358 10.34 -4.27 -15.29
C PHE A 358 9.45 -3.79 -16.45
N ARG A 359 8.16 -4.12 -16.42
CA ARG A 359 7.23 -3.77 -17.50
C ARG A 359 7.03 -2.26 -17.64
N ILE A 360 6.97 -1.54 -16.51
CA ILE A 360 6.84 -0.08 -16.50
C ILE A 360 8.16 0.58 -16.94
N PHE A 361 9.31 -0.04 -16.62
CA PHE A 361 10.60 0.41 -17.14
C PHE A 361 10.67 0.25 -18.67
N ASP A 362 10.32 -0.92 -19.18
CA ASP A 362 10.29 -1.25 -20.61
C ASP A 362 9.32 -0.34 -21.39
N GLU A 363 8.03 -0.40 -21.09
CA GLU A 363 6.98 0.37 -21.78
C GLU A 363 7.10 1.89 -21.53
N GLY A 364 7.58 2.31 -20.35
CA GLY A 364 7.45 3.69 -19.85
C GLY A 364 8.73 4.52 -19.77
N LEU A 365 9.91 3.89 -19.63
CA LEU A 365 11.19 4.57 -19.32
C LEU A 365 12.29 4.30 -20.35
N LEU A 366 12.46 3.07 -20.83
CA LEU A 366 13.59 2.65 -21.66
C LEU A 366 13.70 3.46 -22.96
N HIS A 367 12.56 3.66 -23.64
CA HIS A 367 12.47 4.51 -24.84
C HIS A 367 12.88 5.98 -24.60
N ARG A 368 12.85 6.47 -23.35
CA ARG A 368 13.30 7.83 -22.97
C ARG A 368 14.81 7.92 -22.74
N LEU A 369 15.46 6.78 -22.54
CA LEU A 369 16.91 6.67 -22.32
C LEU A 369 17.67 6.46 -23.64
N GLY A 370 17.18 5.57 -24.52
CA GLY A 370 17.81 5.23 -25.80
C GLY A 370 17.29 5.98 -27.03
N GLY A 371 16.08 6.56 -26.96
CA GLY A 371 15.40 7.09 -28.14
C GLY A 371 15.11 5.99 -29.18
N LYS A 372 15.03 6.35 -30.47
CA LYS A 372 14.84 5.38 -31.58
C LYS A 372 16.14 4.71 -32.08
N HIS A 373 17.21 4.77 -31.29
CA HIS A 373 18.58 4.50 -31.76
C HIS A 373 19.31 3.42 -30.97
N PHE A 374 18.60 2.72 -30.08
CA PHE A 374 19.13 1.64 -29.26
C PHE A 374 18.22 0.42 -29.42
N ASP A 375 18.79 -0.77 -29.59
CA ASP A 375 18.04 -2.02 -29.53
C ASP A 375 17.85 -2.41 -28.05
N ASP A 376 16.66 -2.87 -27.68
CA ASP A 376 16.36 -3.28 -26.31
C ASP A 376 17.19 -4.50 -25.91
N GLU A 377 17.56 -5.37 -26.87
CA GLU A 377 18.49 -6.48 -26.65
C GLU A 377 19.92 -5.98 -26.32
N ASP A 378 20.44 -4.99 -27.05
CA ASP A 378 21.76 -4.38 -26.77
C ASP A 378 21.79 -3.74 -25.38
N TYR A 379 20.71 -3.06 -24.97
CA TYR A 379 20.62 -2.45 -23.64
C TYR A 379 20.66 -3.51 -22.55
N CYS A 380 19.90 -4.60 -22.72
CA CYS A 380 19.91 -5.74 -21.82
C CYS A 380 21.30 -6.39 -21.74
N HIS A 381 21.95 -6.60 -22.89
CA HIS A 381 23.27 -7.21 -22.97
C HIS A 381 24.38 -6.41 -22.28
N VAL A 382 24.30 -5.09 -22.21
CA VAL A 382 25.28 -4.26 -21.47
C VAL A 382 24.92 -4.14 -19.99
N MET A 383 23.68 -3.78 -19.68
CA MET A 383 23.30 -3.37 -18.32
C MET A 383 23.25 -4.55 -17.35
N VAL A 384 22.91 -5.76 -17.81
CA VAL A 384 22.76 -6.93 -16.94
C VAL A 384 24.06 -7.29 -16.18
N TRP A 385 25.23 -7.10 -16.80
CA TRP A 385 26.53 -7.37 -16.18
C TRP A 385 26.93 -6.37 -15.09
N HIS A 386 26.22 -5.24 -15.02
CA HIS A 386 26.43 -4.21 -14.01
C HIS A 386 25.51 -4.38 -12.79
N TRP A 387 24.58 -5.35 -12.82
CA TRP A 387 23.65 -5.63 -11.72
C TRP A 387 24.32 -6.28 -10.51
N ALA A 388 25.04 -7.40 -10.74
CA ALA A 388 25.73 -8.16 -9.70
C ALA A 388 26.89 -8.99 -10.29
N ARG A 389 27.76 -9.51 -9.42
CA ARG A 389 28.76 -10.51 -9.82
C ARG A 389 28.09 -11.87 -10.06
N ASP A 390 28.65 -12.67 -10.97
CA ASP A 390 28.23 -14.04 -11.27
C ASP A 390 26.74 -14.21 -11.63
N ILE A 391 26.17 -13.29 -12.43
CA ILE A 391 24.75 -13.31 -12.83
C ILE A 391 24.28 -14.66 -13.38
N GLY A 392 25.14 -15.39 -14.11
CA GLY A 392 24.83 -16.71 -14.65
C GLY A 392 24.58 -17.77 -13.56
N ARG A 393 25.33 -17.71 -12.44
CA ARG A 393 25.11 -18.58 -11.27
C ARG A 393 23.82 -18.19 -10.55
N ILE A 394 23.55 -16.89 -10.43
CA ILE A 394 22.31 -16.39 -9.82
C ILE A 394 21.10 -16.86 -10.63
N LEU A 395 21.07 -16.62 -11.94
CA LEU A 395 20.00 -17.07 -12.84
C LEU A 395 19.80 -18.58 -12.81
N THR A 396 20.87 -19.37 -12.83
CA THR A 396 20.78 -20.84 -12.75
C THR A 396 20.09 -21.28 -11.45
N ARG A 397 20.53 -20.73 -10.30
CA ARG A 397 19.87 -20.97 -9.00
C ARG A 397 18.42 -20.49 -8.98
N LYS A 398 18.09 -19.34 -9.59
CA LYS A 398 16.71 -18.85 -9.66
C LYS A 398 15.81 -19.76 -10.50
N MET A 399 16.32 -20.34 -11.59
CA MET A 399 15.59 -21.36 -12.37
C MET A 399 15.36 -22.64 -11.57
N GLU A 400 16.32 -23.07 -10.75
CA GLU A 400 16.18 -24.20 -9.82
C GLU A 400 15.13 -23.92 -8.74
N HIS A 401 15.18 -22.75 -8.10
CA HIS A 401 14.19 -22.32 -7.10
C HIS A 401 12.77 -22.23 -7.71
N LYS A 402 12.64 -21.69 -8.94
CA LYS A 402 11.37 -21.62 -9.66
C LYS A 402 10.82 -23.01 -9.97
N LYS A 403 11.69 -23.95 -10.38
CA LYS A 403 11.31 -25.35 -10.62
C LYS A 403 10.85 -26.03 -9.32
N GLN A 404 11.61 -25.89 -8.24
CA GLN A 404 11.26 -26.43 -6.92
C GLN A 404 9.90 -25.89 -6.46
N TYR A 405 9.71 -24.57 -6.52
CA TYR A 405 8.43 -23.93 -6.22
C TYR A 405 7.29 -24.50 -7.07
N ASP A 406 7.47 -24.66 -8.39
CA ASP A 406 6.47 -25.24 -9.29
C ASP A 406 6.19 -26.72 -9.01
N ASP A 407 7.17 -27.49 -8.54
CA ASP A 407 7.03 -28.91 -8.20
C ASP A 407 6.36 -29.10 -6.84
N GLU A 408 6.74 -28.33 -5.81
CA GLU A 408 6.03 -28.24 -4.51
C GLU A 408 4.55 -27.86 -4.72
N LEU A 409 4.31 -26.90 -5.62
CA LEU A 409 2.98 -26.57 -6.14
C LEU A 409 2.27 -27.79 -6.67
N ARG A 410 2.84 -28.46 -7.68
CA ARG A 410 2.18 -29.60 -8.34
C ARG A 410 1.83 -30.68 -7.33
N LEU A 411 2.75 -31.00 -6.40
CA LEU A 411 2.50 -31.94 -5.31
C LEU A 411 1.33 -31.48 -4.43
N PHE A 412 1.33 -30.23 -3.95
CA PHE A 412 0.25 -29.66 -3.15
C PHE A 412 -1.13 -29.71 -3.84
N PHE A 413 -1.18 -29.64 -5.17
CA PHE A 413 -2.43 -29.78 -5.94
C PHE A 413 -2.79 -31.23 -6.30
N ASN A 414 -1.82 -32.15 -6.31
CA ASN A 414 -2.01 -33.55 -6.69
C ASN A 414 -2.39 -34.44 -5.49
N ASP A 415 -1.85 -34.18 -4.30
CA ASP A 415 -2.15 -34.97 -3.08
C ASP A 415 -3.61 -34.84 -2.62
N GLY A 416 -4.37 -33.89 -3.17
CA GLY A 416 -5.82 -33.74 -2.97
C GLY A 416 -6.69 -34.81 -3.67
N GLN A 417 -6.12 -35.88 -4.22
CA GLN A 417 -6.86 -37.02 -4.80
C GLN A 417 -7.01 -38.24 -3.87
N LEU A 418 -6.44 -38.20 -2.66
CA LEU A 418 -6.54 -39.26 -1.65
C LEU A 418 -7.08 -38.71 -0.32
N GLY A 419 -8.37 -38.41 -0.29
CA GLY A 419 -9.10 -37.92 0.89
C GLY A 419 -10.61 -37.87 0.66
#